data_AF-A0A1Q7Q0A0-F1
#
_entry.id   AF-A0A1Q7Q0A0-F1
#
_cell.length_a   1.000
_cell.length_b   1.000
_cell.length_c   1.000
_cell.angle_alpha   90.00
_cell.angle_beta   90.00
_cell.angle_gamma   90.00
#
_symmetry.space_group_name_H-M   'P 1'
#
loop_
_entity.id
_entity.type
_entity.pdbx_description
1 polymer ?
#
loop_
_entity_poly.entity_id
_entity_poly.type
_entity_poly.pdbx_seq_one_letter_code
_entity_poly.pdbx_strand_id
1 'polypeptide(L)'
;SEVSRELFSAAPNDAVGLIVDLSGVTYLDSRGLHLLFELAERLRVRDQLLHVVVPETALIRNMLTLTQFSAVVPVFASVQEAIEEMV
;
A
#
# COMPACT_ATOMS: atom_id res chain seq x y z
N SER A 1 -1.72 0.24 15.75
CA SER A 1 -0.41 -0.20 16.25
C SER A 1 0.60 0.93 16.07
N GLU A 2 1.86 0.78 16.50
CA GLU A 2 2.93 1.74 16.19
C GLU A 2 3.08 1.94 14.67
N VAL A 3 3.10 0.84 13.91
CA VAL A 3 3.09 0.82 12.44
C VAL A 3 1.94 1.64 11.85
N SER A 4 0.73 1.54 12.41
CA SER A 4 -0.40 2.36 11.92
C SER A 4 -0.14 3.85 12.08
N ARG A 5 0.42 4.26 13.23
CA ARG A 5 0.72 5.68 13.48
C ARG A 5 1.77 6.19 12.51
N GLU A 6 2.83 5.42 12.31
CA GLU A 6 3.93 5.75 11.41
C GLU A 6 3.43 5.92 9.97
N LEU A 7 2.66 4.94 9.45
CA LEU A 7 2.06 5.01 8.12
C LEU A 7 1.17 6.25 7.94
N PHE A 8 0.37 6.59 8.95
CA PHE A 8 -0.51 7.76 8.86
C PHE A 8 0.23 9.09 8.91
N SER A 9 1.44 9.13 9.48
CA SER A 9 2.29 10.33 9.49
C SER A 9 3.27 10.42 8.31
N ALA A 10 3.41 9.35 7.52
CA ALA A 10 4.48 9.25 6.52
C ALA A 10 4.28 10.19 5.31
N ALA A 11 3.04 10.49 4.93
CA ALA A 11 2.73 11.37 3.81
C ALA A 11 2.35 12.78 4.29
N PRO A 12 3.19 13.80 4.07
CA PRO A 12 2.81 15.19 4.31
C PRO A 12 1.70 15.61 3.33
N ASN A 13 0.96 16.68 3.66
CA ASN A 13 -0.24 17.06 2.93
C ASN A 13 0.02 17.56 1.49
N ASP A 14 1.26 17.94 1.17
CA ASP A 14 1.69 18.40 -0.14
C ASP A 14 2.33 17.30 -0.99
N ALA A 15 2.45 16.08 -0.48
CA ALA A 15 2.93 14.94 -1.26
C ALA A 15 1.89 14.51 -2.31
N VAL A 16 2.37 13.98 -3.43
CA VAL A 16 1.50 13.36 -4.48
C VAL A 16 0.84 12.07 -3.96
N GLY A 17 1.56 11.32 -3.12
CA GLY A 17 1.09 10.04 -2.62
C GLY A 17 2.10 9.33 -1.74
N LEU A 18 1.79 8.08 -1.41
CA LEU A 18 2.61 7.18 -0.61
C LEU A 18 2.79 5.85 -1.34
N ILE A 19 4.03 5.37 -1.40
CA ILE A 19 4.35 4.00 -1.82
C ILE A 19 4.67 3.18 -0.57
N VAL A 20 3.98 2.05 -0.40
CA VAL A 20 4.27 1.10 0.67
C VAL A 20 4.91 -0.15 0.07
N ASP A 21 6.20 -0.35 0.38
CA ASP A 21 6.94 -1.53 -0.07
C ASP A 21 6.79 -2.69 0.91
N LEU A 22 6.13 -3.76 0.45
CA LEU A 22 5.91 -4.98 1.21
C LEU A 22 6.82 -6.13 0.77
N SER A 23 7.85 -5.88 -0.02
CA SER A 23 8.80 -6.90 -0.51
C SER A 23 9.42 -7.74 0.60
N GLY A 24 9.68 -7.14 1.77
CA GLY A 24 10.23 -7.83 2.94
C GLY A 24 9.18 -8.47 3.87
N VAL A 25 7.89 -8.32 3.59
CA VAL A 25 6.82 -8.78 4.48
C VAL A 25 6.49 -10.24 4.20
N THR A 26 6.68 -11.08 5.21
CA THR A 26 6.45 -12.53 5.10
C THR A 26 5.06 -12.97 5.55
N TYR A 27 4.34 -12.12 6.29
CA TYR A 27 3.01 -12.40 6.82
C TYR A 27 2.15 -11.14 6.83
N LEU A 28 0.93 -11.27 6.33
CA LEU A 28 -0.11 -10.24 6.38
C LEU A 28 -1.42 -10.92 6.80
N ASP A 29 -2.06 -10.37 7.83
CA ASP A 29 -3.36 -10.82 8.32
C ASP A 29 -4.47 -9.81 7.96
N SER A 30 -5.67 -10.05 8.48
CA SER A 30 -6.81 -9.16 8.27
C SER A 30 -6.62 -7.76 8.85
N ARG A 31 -5.81 -7.61 9.91
CA ARG A 31 -5.54 -6.30 10.53
C ARG A 31 -4.60 -5.48 9.68
N GLY A 32 -3.55 -6.10 9.15
CA GLY A 32 -2.63 -5.46 8.22
C GLY A 32 -3.34 -5.03 6.94
N LEU A 33 -4.21 -5.88 6.40
CA LEU A 33 -5.01 -5.53 5.21
C LEU A 33 -5.99 -4.38 5.49
N HIS A 34 -6.68 -4.44 6.64
CA HIS A 34 -7.59 -3.36 7.05
C HIS A 34 -6.86 -2.02 7.19
N LEU A 35 -5.64 -2.02 7.74
CA LEU A 35 -4.80 -0.84 7.84
C LEU A 35 -4.44 -0.24 6.48
N LEU A 36 -4.15 -1.06 5.48
CA LEU A 36 -3.88 -0.60 4.12
C LEU A 36 -5.12 0.03 3.48
N PHE A 37 -6.32 -0.53 3.70
CA PHE A 37 -7.57 0.07 3.24
C PHE A 37 -7.86 1.41 3.94
N GLU A 38 -7.68 1.49 5.26
CA GLU A 38 -7.82 2.75 5.99
C GLU A 38 -6.85 3.83 5.49
N LEU A 39 -5.61 3.42 5.16
CA LEU A 39 -4.61 4.31 4.59
C LEU A 39 -5.02 4.81 3.20
N ALA A 40 -5.52 3.92 2.34
CA ALA A 40 -6.02 4.27 1.01
C ALA A 40 -7.14 5.31 1.10
N GLU A 41 -8.13 5.08 1.96
CA GLU A 41 -9.26 5.99 2.15
C GLU A 41 -8.83 7.36 2.65
N ARG A 42 -7.86 7.44 3.57
CA ARG A 42 -7.35 8.71 4.10
C ARG A 42 -6.52 9.50 3.09
N LEU A 43 -5.72 8.81 2.27
CA LEU A 43 -4.97 9.46 1.19
C LEU A 43 -5.93 9.97 0.11
N ARG A 44 -6.93 9.18 -0.25
CA ARG A 44 -7.99 9.55 -1.20
C ARG A 44 -8.76 10.81 -0.77
N VAL A 45 -9.08 10.97 0.51
CA VAL A 45 -9.74 12.19 1.03
C VAL A 45 -8.87 13.45 0.88
N ARG A 46 -7.55 13.29 0.74
CA ARG A 46 -6.57 14.38 0.55
C ARG A 46 -6.15 14.53 -0.92
N ASP A 47 -6.83 13.87 -1.85
CA ASP A 47 -6.42 13.77 -3.27
C ASP A 47 -5.00 13.22 -3.46
N GLN A 48 -4.54 12.37 -2.53
CA GLN A 48 -3.24 11.71 -2.58
C GLN A 48 -3.39 10.23 -3.00
N LEU A 49 -2.39 9.72 -3.71
CA LEU A 49 -2.36 8.35 -4.19
C LEU A 49 -1.76 7.38 -3.14
N LEU A 50 -2.22 6.13 -3.16
CA LEU A 50 -1.58 5.01 -2.46
C LEU A 50 -1.21 3.94 -3.48
N HIS A 51 0.08 3.63 -3.57
CA HIS A 51 0.60 2.51 -4.34
C HIS A 51 1.23 1.49 -3.38
N VAL A 52 1.05 0.20 -3.66
CA VAL A 52 1.62 -0.88 -2.85
C VAL A 52 2.54 -1.74 -3.71
N VAL A 53 3.73 -2.04 -3.21
CA VAL A 53 4.70 -2.89 -3.94
C VAL A 53 4.70 -4.27 -3.33
N VAL A 54 4.38 -5.26 -4.16
CA VAL A 54 4.39 -6.68 -3.81
C VAL A 54 5.04 -7.44 -4.97
N PRO A 55 6.33 -7.80 -4.85
CA PRO A 55 7.02 -8.59 -5.85
C PRO A 55 6.28 -9.90 -6.15
N GLU A 56 6.42 -10.42 -7.37
CA GLU A 56 5.76 -11.67 -7.77
C GLU A 56 6.11 -12.86 -6.86
N THR A 57 7.32 -12.84 -6.28
CA THR A 57 7.83 -13.86 -5.36
C THR A 57 7.38 -13.68 -3.90
N ALA A 58 6.63 -12.62 -3.58
CA ALA A 58 6.24 -12.32 -2.21
C ALA A 58 5.20 -13.32 -1.67
N LEU A 59 5.41 -13.79 -0.44
CA LEU A 59 4.55 -14.79 0.20
C LEU A 59 3.11 -14.30 0.42
N ILE A 60 2.94 -12.99 0.59
CA ILE A 60 1.64 -12.35 0.84
C ILE A 60 0.79 -12.16 -0.43
N ARG A 61 1.35 -12.41 -1.62
CA ARG A 61 0.68 -12.13 -2.92
C ARG A 61 -0.66 -12.86 -3.06
N ASN A 62 -0.71 -14.13 -2.70
CA ASN A 62 -1.93 -14.93 -2.78
C ASN A 62 -3.06 -14.35 -1.92
N MET A 63 -2.72 -13.83 -0.74
CA MET A 63 -3.70 -13.23 0.17
C MET A 63 -4.31 -11.96 -0.43
N LEU A 64 -3.49 -11.10 -1.05
CA LEU A 64 -3.98 -9.89 -1.73
C LEU A 64 -4.87 -10.22 -2.93
N THR A 65 -4.53 -11.26 -3.69
CA THR A 65 -5.38 -11.75 -4.80
C THR A 65 -6.74 -12.24 -4.29
N LEU A 66 -6.75 -13.05 -3.23
CA LEU A 66 -7.99 -13.59 -2.65
C LEU A 66 -8.92 -12.51 -2.12
N THR A 67 -8.34 -11.42 -1.61
CA THR A 67 -9.09 -10.30 -1.03
C THR A 67 -9.46 -9.23 -2.05
N GLN A 68 -9.11 -9.43 -3.33
CA GLN A 68 -9.31 -8.47 -4.42
C GLN A 68 -8.73 -7.08 -4.07
N PHE A 69 -7.66 -7.05 -3.29
CA PHE A 69 -7.05 -5.81 -2.80
C PHE A 69 -6.63 -4.89 -3.96
N SER A 70 -6.13 -5.48 -5.05
CA SER A 70 -5.73 -4.78 -6.27
C SER A 70 -6.87 -4.07 -7.00
N ALA A 71 -8.13 -4.39 -6.70
CA ALA A 71 -9.29 -3.67 -7.27
C ALA A 71 -9.51 -2.31 -6.60
N VAL A 72 -8.92 -2.08 -5.43
CA VAL A 72 -9.10 -0.85 -4.63
C VAL A 72 -7.80 -0.05 -4.58
N VAL A 73 -6.66 -0.72 -4.46
CA VAL A 73 -5.35 -0.09 -4.33
C VAL A 73 -4.44 -0.63 -5.43
N PRO A 74 -3.84 0.22 -6.28
CA PRO A 74 -2.87 -0.22 -7.28
C PRO A 74 -1.69 -0.97 -6.64
N VAL A 75 -1.39 -2.16 -7.18
CA VAL A 75 -0.30 -3.03 -6.72
C VAL A 75 0.72 -3.23 -7.84
N PHE A 76 1.98 -2.99 -7.55
CA PHE A 76 3.10 -3.07 -8.50
C PHE A 76 4.12 -4.13 -8.09
N ALA A 77 4.88 -4.64 -9.04
CA ALA A 77 5.92 -5.63 -8.76
C ALA A 77 7.21 -4.99 -8.20
N SER A 78 7.41 -3.69 -8.45
CA SER A 78 8.58 -2.94 -7.99
C SER A 78 8.23 -1.51 -7.57
N VAL A 79 9.10 -0.91 -6.75
CA VAL A 79 9.01 0.52 -6.38
C VAL A 79 9.17 1.41 -7.61
N GLN A 80 10.00 1.00 -8.57
CA GLN A 80 10.23 1.77 -9.80
C GLN A 80 8.93 1.92 -10.61
N GLU A 81 8.21 0.82 -10.86
CA GLU A 81 6.89 0.85 -11.52
C GLU A 81 5.89 1.71 -10.74
N ALA A 82 5.88 1.58 -9.41
CA ALA A 82 4.98 2.35 -8.57
C ALA A 82 5.27 3.86 -8.62
N ILE A 83 6.53 4.27 -8.80
CA ILE A 83 6.90 5.67 -9.01
C ILE A 83 6.44 6.12 -10.39
N GLU A 84 6.75 5.37 -11.44
CA GLU A 84 6.42 5.73 -12.83
C GLU A 84 4.93 5.99 -13.05
N GLU A 85 4.05 5.26 -12.35
CA GLU A 85 2.59 5.45 -12.44
C GLU A 85 2.06 6.56 -11.52
N MET A 86 2.88 7.08 -10.61
CA MET A 86 2.46 8.10 -9.63
C MET A 86 2.79 9.53 -10.08
N VAL A 87 3.66 9.71 -11.09
CA VAL A 87 4.11 11.03 -11.60
C VAL A 87 3.60 11.25 -13.02
#